data_AF-A0A7Y4WP38-F1
#
_entry.id   AF-A0A7Y4WP38-F1
#
_cell.length_a   1.000
_cell.length_b   1.000
_cell.length_c   1.000
_cell.angle_alpha   90.00
_cell.angle_beta   90.00
_cell.angle_gamma   90.00
#
_symmetry.space_group_name_H-M   'P 1'
#
loop_
_entity.id
_entity.type
_entity.pdbx_description
1 polymer ?
#
loop_
_entity_poly.entity_id
_entity_poly.type
_entity_poly.pdbx_seq_one_letter_code
_entity_poly.pdbx_strand_id
1 'polypeptide(L)'
;MTRWTGDSGEITDIDPKQIEQMRSILDQVGARLSDVFGADKILWVEGPTEERCIPMILKHFGGSMPVGIVVLGLVNTGDVFGKQKILVQRIYKKLSSSSTLIPPAISIILDREGLSEQEIADYRRESGGLVSFLPKRCFENYLLHPGAIEIVLNAQDSLKEKITQSGITTLITATGDDAEYFKPLSKAAFGTLDWDQRINGAKVLKKVFALRDIEYDKAIHGVALTEAVLSIIPANFQDWAELLKPAYSSQ
;
A
#
# COMPACT_ATOMS: atom_id res chain seq x y z
N MET A 1 -19.17 -25.76 -4.02
CA MET A 1 -18.74 -24.73 -4.99
C MET A 1 -18.38 -25.43 -6.28
N THR A 2 -18.77 -24.89 -7.43
CA THR A 2 -18.49 -25.50 -8.74
C THR A 2 -17.21 -24.92 -9.31
N ARG A 3 -16.20 -25.78 -9.52
CA ARG A 3 -14.98 -25.44 -10.26
C ARG A 3 -15.08 -26.07 -11.65
N TRP A 4 -14.93 -25.25 -12.68
CA TRP A 4 -15.03 -25.67 -14.08
C TRP A 4 -13.63 -25.69 -14.70
N THR A 5 -13.19 -26.84 -15.20
CA THR A 5 -11.83 -27.05 -15.70
C THR A 5 -11.76 -27.25 -17.23
N GLY A 6 -12.78 -26.80 -17.97
CA GLY A 6 -12.83 -26.95 -19.44
C GLY A 6 -13.54 -28.22 -19.89
N ASP A 7 -13.24 -29.36 -19.27
CA ASP A 7 -13.77 -30.68 -19.68
C ASP A 7 -14.67 -31.36 -18.63
N SER A 8 -14.71 -30.86 -17.39
CA SER A 8 -15.63 -31.34 -16.35
C SER A 8 -15.93 -30.26 -15.30
N GLY A 9 -17.10 -30.36 -14.67
CA GLY A 9 -17.48 -29.56 -13.52
C GLY A 9 -17.40 -30.40 -12.24
N GLU A 10 -16.48 -30.08 -11.35
CA GLU A 10 -16.42 -30.71 -10.04
C GLU A 10 -17.30 -29.92 -9.05
N ILE A 11 -18.31 -30.60 -8.52
CA ILE A 11 -19.08 -30.11 -7.37
C ILE A 11 -18.36 -30.63 -6.12
N THR A 12 -17.64 -29.74 -5.45
CA THR A 12 -17.09 -30.04 -4.13
C THR A 12 -18.06 -29.55 -3.06
N ASP A 13 -18.47 -30.47 -2.20
CA ASP A 13 -19.12 -30.15 -0.94
C ASP A 13 -18.12 -29.41 -0.05
N ILE A 14 -18.48 -28.21 0.35
CA ILE A 14 -17.68 -27.43 1.27
C ILE A 14 -18.09 -27.81 2.69
N ASP A 15 -17.14 -28.31 3.47
CA ASP A 15 -17.35 -28.55 4.90
C ASP A 15 -17.63 -27.20 5.60
N PRO A 16 -18.78 -27.05 6.28
CA PRO A 16 -19.09 -25.85 7.07
C PRO A 16 -17.97 -25.44 8.04
N LYS A 17 -17.23 -26.41 8.60
CA LYS A 17 -16.08 -26.13 9.48
C LYS A 17 -14.94 -25.42 8.76
N GLN A 18 -14.72 -25.71 7.48
CA GLN A 18 -13.73 -25.02 6.66
C GLN A 18 -14.13 -23.56 6.41
N ILE A 19 -15.44 -23.29 6.22
CA ILE A 19 -15.95 -21.92 6.08
C ILE A 19 -15.75 -21.12 7.37
N GLU A 20 -16.02 -21.73 8.51
CA GLU A 20 -15.88 -21.07 9.82
C GLU A 20 -14.41 -20.78 10.17
N GLN A 21 -13.52 -21.75 9.93
CA GLN A 21 -12.07 -21.54 10.04
C GLN A 21 -11.58 -20.43 9.10
N MET A 22 -12.09 -20.41 7.86
CA MET A 22 -11.74 -19.39 6.87
C MET A 22 -12.19 -17.99 7.31
N ARG A 23 -13.43 -17.84 7.78
CA ARG A 23 -13.91 -16.56 8.33
C ARG A 23 -13.03 -16.10 9.47
N SER A 24 -12.73 -17.00 10.42
CA SER A 24 -11.84 -16.70 11.55
C SER A 24 -10.44 -16.24 11.11
N ILE A 25 -9.91 -16.77 10.01
CA ILE A 25 -8.60 -16.38 9.50
C ILE A 25 -8.66 -15.05 8.73
N LEU A 26 -9.68 -14.85 7.88
CA LEU A 26 -9.89 -13.60 7.16
C LEU A 26 -10.15 -12.45 8.14
N ASP A 27 -10.91 -12.70 9.21
CA ASP A 27 -11.15 -11.72 10.29
C ASP A 27 -9.85 -11.29 10.98
N GLN A 28 -8.85 -12.18 11.09
CA GLN A 28 -7.54 -11.84 11.68
C GLN A 28 -6.72 -10.87 10.80
N VAL A 29 -6.98 -10.82 9.51
CA VAL A 29 -6.41 -9.81 8.58
C VAL A 29 -7.42 -8.71 8.23
N GLY A 30 -8.60 -8.77 8.83
CA GLY A 30 -9.76 -7.90 8.63
C GLY A 30 -10.36 -7.90 7.23
N ALA A 31 -10.16 -8.97 6.49
CA ALA A 31 -10.90 -9.23 5.26
C ALA A 31 -12.18 -10.01 5.55
N ARG A 32 -13.18 -9.89 4.68
CA ARG A 32 -14.39 -10.72 4.70
C ARG A 32 -14.31 -11.78 3.62
N LEU A 33 -15.07 -12.86 3.81
CA LEU A 33 -15.20 -13.88 2.77
C LEU A 33 -15.73 -13.32 1.45
N SER A 34 -16.62 -12.32 1.50
CA SER A 34 -17.14 -11.62 0.32
C SER A 34 -16.05 -10.91 -0.49
N ASP A 35 -14.97 -10.50 0.15
CA ASP A 35 -13.94 -9.65 -0.46
C ASP A 35 -12.98 -10.50 -1.31
N VAL A 36 -12.92 -11.81 -1.03
CA VAL A 36 -12.08 -12.78 -1.74
C VAL A 36 -12.88 -13.71 -2.65
N PHE A 37 -14.21 -13.69 -2.54
CA PHE A 37 -15.07 -14.59 -3.29
C PHE A 37 -15.05 -14.23 -4.79
N GLY A 38 -14.67 -15.19 -5.63
CA GLY A 38 -14.60 -15.01 -7.09
C GLY A 38 -13.29 -14.41 -7.60
N ALA A 39 -12.33 -14.11 -6.71
CA ALA A 39 -10.97 -13.83 -7.15
C ALA A 39 -10.24 -15.14 -7.49
N ASP A 40 -9.37 -15.11 -8.50
CA ASP A 40 -8.42 -16.18 -8.79
C ASP A 40 -7.15 -16.04 -7.96
N LYS A 41 -6.79 -14.79 -7.62
CA LYS A 41 -5.61 -14.45 -6.83
C LYS A 41 -5.78 -13.14 -6.08
N ILE A 42 -4.99 -12.94 -5.02
CA ILE A 42 -5.06 -11.72 -4.21
C ILE A 42 -3.70 -11.04 -4.08
N LEU A 43 -3.69 -9.72 -4.21
CA LEU A 43 -2.57 -8.85 -3.84
C LEU A 43 -2.89 -8.15 -2.51
N TRP A 44 -2.13 -8.44 -1.47
CA TRP A 44 -2.32 -7.82 -0.16
C TRP A 44 -1.49 -6.56 -0.03
N VAL A 45 -2.07 -5.52 0.55
CA VAL A 45 -1.41 -4.22 0.72
C VAL A 45 -1.62 -3.71 2.14
N GLU A 46 -0.81 -2.76 2.57
CA GLU A 46 -0.79 -2.32 3.97
C GLU A 46 -2.13 -1.78 4.48
N GLY A 47 -2.87 -1.05 3.66
CA GLY A 47 -4.10 -0.42 4.10
C GLY A 47 -5.05 0.01 2.97
N PRO A 48 -6.13 0.70 3.36
CA PRO A 48 -7.20 1.08 2.44
C PRO A 48 -6.80 2.17 1.43
N THR A 49 -5.75 2.94 1.72
CA THR A 49 -5.23 3.94 0.79
C THR A 49 -4.58 3.27 -0.41
N GLU A 50 -3.67 2.32 -0.17
CA GLU A 50 -2.99 1.56 -1.20
C GLU A 50 -3.98 0.73 -2.02
N GLU A 51 -4.98 0.12 -1.36
CA GLU A 51 -6.04 -0.65 -2.01
C GLU A 51 -6.75 0.16 -3.11
N ARG A 52 -7.01 1.44 -2.84
CA ARG A 52 -7.66 2.36 -3.80
C ARG A 52 -6.69 2.91 -4.84
N CYS A 53 -5.47 3.25 -4.43
CA CYS A 53 -4.50 3.93 -5.28
C CYS A 53 -3.81 3.01 -6.30
N ILE A 54 -3.58 1.74 -5.96
CA ILE A 54 -2.85 0.80 -6.85
C ILE A 54 -3.56 0.59 -8.20
N PRO A 55 -4.88 0.33 -8.26
CA PRO A 55 -5.58 0.24 -9.54
C PRO A 55 -5.41 1.51 -10.40
N MET A 56 -5.36 2.68 -9.77
CA MET A 56 -5.19 3.97 -10.45
C MET A 56 -3.78 4.12 -11.02
N ILE A 57 -2.76 3.79 -10.22
CA ILE A 57 -1.35 3.78 -10.64
C ILE A 57 -1.17 2.86 -11.84
N LEU A 58 -1.71 1.64 -11.77
CA LEU A 58 -1.60 0.66 -12.84
C LEU A 58 -2.27 1.12 -14.13
N LYS A 59 -3.47 1.69 -14.02
CA LYS A 59 -4.19 2.27 -15.16
C LYS A 59 -3.36 3.36 -15.84
N HIS A 60 -2.67 4.19 -15.06
CA HIS A 60 -1.86 5.28 -15.60
C HIS A 60 -0.67 4.77 -16.43
N PHE A 61 -0.03 3.68 -16.01
CA PHE A 61 1.09 3.07 -16.75
C PHE A 61 0.65 2.18 -17.93
N GLY A 62 -0.60 2.34 -18.41
CA GLY A 62 -1.14 1.57 -19.53
C GLY A 62 -1.49 0.12 -19.18
N GLY A 63 -1.44 -0.25 -17.89
CA GLY A 63 -1.87 -1.54 -17.39
C GLY A 63 -3.35 -1.56 -17.03
N SER A 64 -3.85 -2.75 -16.71
CA SER A 64 -5.09 -2.93 -15.97
C SER A 64 -4.86 -4.06 -14.98
N MET A 65 -5.60 -4.07 -13.86
CA MET A 65 -5.55 -5.25 -12.97
C MET A 65 -5.87 -6.49 -13.80
N PRO A 66 -5.02 -7.54 -13.77
CA PRO A 66 -5.29 -8.76 -14.50
C PRO A 66 -6.62 -9.36 -14.02
N VAL A 67 -7.35 -9.96 -14.95
CA VAL A 67 -8.62 -10.63 -14.64
C VAL A 67 -8.41 -11.64 -13.51
N GLY A 68 -9.30 -11.61 -12.52
CA GLY A 68 -9.24 -12.51 -11.38
C GLY A 68 -8.30 -12.06 -10.25
N ILE A 69 -7.58 -10.94 -10.36
CA ILE A 69 -6.77 -10.40 -9.26
C ILE A 69 -7.53 -9.30 -8.52
N VAL A 70 -7.67 -9.46 -7.21
CA VAL A 70 -8.21 -8.43 -6.31
C VAL A 70 -7.08 -7.86 -5.43
N VAL A 71 -7.08 -6.55 -5.21
CA VAL A 71 -6.20 -5.87 -4.24
C VAL A 71 -6.97 -5.71 -2.94
N LEU A 72 -6.40 -6.12 -1.80
CA LEU A 72 -7.04 -5.99 -0.48
C LEU A 72 -6.07 -5.40 0.54
N GLY A 73 -6.52 -4.36 1.24
CA GLY A 73 -5.81 -3.76 2.37
C GLY A 73 -5.91 -4.61 3.63
N LEU A 74 -4.83 -4.66 4.39
CA LEU A 74 -4.82 -5.25 5.73
C LEU A 74 -5.47 -4.27 6.71
N VAL A 75 -6.44 -4.74 7.51
CA VAL A 75 -7.05 -3.90 8.55
C VAL A 75 -6.23 -4.00 9.84
N ASN A 76 -6.09 -2.89 10.57
CA ASN A 76 -5.39 -2.77 11.87
C ASN A 76 -3.85 -2.87 11.87
N THR A 77 -3.16 -2.43 10.81
CA THR A 77 -1.69 -2.36 10.79
C THR A 77 -1.08 -1.34 11.77
N GLY A 78 -1.88 -0.40 12.28
CA GLY A 78 -1.42 0.75 13.07
C GLY A 78 -0.85 0.46 14.47
N ASP A 79 -1.28 -0.61 15.15
CA ASP A 79 -0.98 -0.81 16.58
C ASP A 79 -0.03 -1.97 16.90
N VAL A 80 0.35 -2.81 15.93
CA VAL A 80 1.17 -4.00 16.19
C VAL A 80 2.20 -4.27 15.10
N PHE A 81 3.03 -3.28 14.80
CA PHE A 81 4.17 -3.45 13.89
C PHE A 81 5.14 -4.55 14.37
N GLY A 82 5.59 -5.37 13.43
CA GLY A 82 6.45 -6.54 13.64
C GLY A 82 5.66 -7.86 13.80
N LYS A 83 4.74 -7.95 14.77
CA LYS A 83 3.99 -9.20 15.02
C LYS A 83 2.92 -9.48 13.95
N GLN A 84 2.29 -8.44 13.41
CA GLN A 84 1.28 -8.61 12.36
C GLN A 84 1.87 -9.03 11.01
N LYS A 85 3.09 -8.59 10.66
CA LYS A 85 3.75 -9.01 9.40
C LYS A 85 4.02 -10.52 9.39
N ILE A 86 4.49 -11.05 10.52
CA ILE A 86 4.65 -12.50 10.76
C ILE A 86 3.28 -13.21 10.80
N LEU A 87 2.27 -12.58 11.41
CA LEU A 87 0.93 -13.13 11.51
C LEU A 87 0.27 -13.27 10.13
N VAL A 88 0.31 -12.23 9.29
CA VAL A 88 -0.20 -12.22 7.92
C VAL A 88 0.50 -13.31 7.10
N GLN A 89 1.83 -13.39 7.16
CA GLN A 89 2.59 -14.46 6.50
C GLN A 89 2.17 -15.86 6.99
N ARG A 90 2.03 -16.06 8.31
CA ARG A 90 1.56 -17.34 8.89
C ARG A 90 0.13 -17.66 8.50
N ILE A 91 -0.73 -16.65 8.44
CA ILE A 91 -2.11 -16.75 7.98
C ILE A 91 -2.13 -17.20 6.54
N TYR A 92 -1.43 -16.54 5.61
CA TYR A 92 -1.40 -16.98 4.22
C TYR A 92 -0.77 -18.34 4.02
N LYS A 93 0.30 -18.67 4.76
CA LYS A 93 0.88 -20.02 4.71
C LYS A 93 -0.11 -21.08 5.20
N LYS A 94 -0.91 -20.77 6.22
CA LYS A 94 -2.00 -21.67 6.67
C LYS A 94 -3.09 -21.77 5.59
N LEU A 95 -3.55 -20.65 5.05
CA LEU A 95 -4.59 -20.59 4.04
C LEU A 95 -4.23 -21.31 2.74
N SER A 96 -2.99 -21.18 2.27
CA SER A 96 -2.50 -21.86 1.07
C SER A 96 -2.27 -23.37 1.29
N SER A 97 -2.13 -23.80 2.55
CA SER A 97 -1.97 -25.22 2.92
C SER A 97 -3.29 -25.93 3.22
N SER A 98 -4.36 -25.20 3.51
CA SER A 98 -5.72 -25.72 3.75
C SER A 98 -6.58 -25.66 2.48
N SER A 99 -7.44 -26.65 2.25
CA SER A 99 -8.18 -26.88 1.00
C SER A 99 -8.89 -25.65 0.40
N THR A 100 -8.37 -25.22 -0.76
CA THR A 100 -9.03 -24.80 -2.02
C THR A 100 -10.06 -23.67 -2.11
N LEU A 101 -10.47 -22.99 -1.02
CA LEU A 101 -11.48 -21.92 -1.13
C LEU A 101 -10.95 -20.48 -1.09
N ILE A 102 -9.75 -20.25 -0.55
CA ILE A 102 -9.14 -18.93 -0.59
C ILE A 102 -8.21 -18.85 -1.79
N PRO A 103 -8.37 -17.84 -2.66
CA PRO A 103 -7.47 -17.65 -3.78
C PRO A 103 -6.04 -17.41 -3.29
N PRO A 104 -5.02 -18.00 -3.94
CA PRO A 104 -3.64 -17.83 -3.53
C PRO A 104 -3.23 -16.35 -3.56
N ALA A 105 -2.47 -15.94 -2.55
CA ALA A 105 -1.81 -14.64 -2.56
C ALA A 105 -0.68 -14.65 -3.61
N ILE A 106 -0.62 -13.62 -4.44
CA ILE A 106 0.51 -13.44 -5.37
C ILE A 106 1.67 -12.74 -4.67
N SER A 107 1.33 -11.71 -3.88
CA SER A 107 2.31 -10.95 -3.10
C SER A 107 1.59 -10.20 -1.97
N ILE A 108 2.38 -9.80 -0.98
CA ILE A 108 2.00 -8.90 0.09
C ILE A 108 2.97 -7.71 0.01
N ILE A 109 2.48 -6.50 -0.29
CA ILE A 109 3.27 -5.28 -0.38
C ILE A 109 3.03 -4.43 0.87
N LEU A 110 4.09 -4.15 1.61
CA LEU A 110 4.02 -3.42 2.88
C LEU A 110 4.91 -2.18 2.85
N ASP A 111 4.57 -1.20 3.68
CA ASP A 111 5.44 -0.09 4.00
C ASP A 111 6.71 -0.62 4.69
N ARG A 112 7.83 -0.04 4.26
CA ARG A 112 9.14 -0.33 4.83
C ARG A 112 9.23 0.15 6.28
N GLU A 113 8.61 1.28 6.58
CA GLU A 113 8.70 1.99 7.84
C GLU A 113 10.15 2.15 8.31
N GLY A 114 10.45 1.83 9.57
CA GLY A 114 11.79 1.90 10.15
C GLY A 114 12.65 0.66 9.93
N LEU A 115 12.22 -0.30 9.11
CA LEU A 115 12.94 -1.57 8.95
C LEU A 115 14.31 -1.37 8.28
N SER A 116 15.31 -2.04 8.86
CA SER A 116 16.64 -2.19 8.28
C SER A 116 16.63 -3.14 7.07
N GLU A 117 17.65 -3.05 6.22
CA GLU A 117 17.82 -3.97 5.09
C GLU A 117 17.91 -5.43 5.54
N GLN A 118 18.52 -5.68 6.71
CA GLN A 118 18.60 -7.03 7.28
C GLN A 118 17.22 -7.57 7.65
N GLU A 119 16.40 -6.76 8.33
CA GLU A 119 15.03 -7.17 8.67
C GLU A 119 14.19 -7.41 7.42
N ILE A 120 14.30 -6.54 6.40
CA ILE A 120 13.63 -6.71 5.11
C ILE A 120 14.06 -8.03 4.44
N ALA A 121 15.36 -8.33 4.42
CA ALA A 121 15.89 -9.56 3.87
C ALA A 121 15.40 -10.80 4.63
N ASP A 122 15.33 -10.72 5.96
CA ASP A 122 14.83 -11.79 6.81
C ASP A 122 13.33 -12.06 6.54
N TYR A 123 12.49 -11.02 6.47
CA TYR A 123 11.08 -11.16 6.10
C TYR A 123 10.88 -11.77 4.70
N ARG A 124 11.66 -11.33 3.71
CA ARG A 124 11.62 -11.89 2.35
C ARG A 124 12.00 -13.37 2.34
N ARG A 125 13.06 -13.73 3.07
CA ARG A 125 13.54 -15.12 3.17
C ARG A 125 12.50 -16.01 3.87
N GLU A 126 12.00 -15.58 5.01
CA GLU A 126 11.03 -16.35 5.80
C GLU A 126 9.70 -16.53 5.06
N SER A 127 9.28 -15.54 4.29
CA SER A 127 8.04 -15.58 3.50
C SER A 127 8.18 -16.34 2.18
N GLY A 128 9.37 -16.83 1.84
CA GLY A 128 9.62 -17.47 0.55
C GLY A 128 9.43 -16.52 -0.64
N GLY A 129 9.69 -15.22 -0.43
CA GLY A 129 9.52 -14.18 -1.45
C GLY A 129 8.09 -13.62 -1.58
N LEU A 130 7.13 -14.09 -0.77
CA LEU A 130 5.74 -13.60 -0.83
C LEU A 130 5.60 -12.15 -0.36
N VAL A 131 6.40 -11.73 0.63
CA VAL A 131 6.36 -10.38 1.20
C VAL A 131 7.39 -9.48 0.52
N SER A 132 6.90 -8.36 0.00
CA SER A 132 7.68 -7.26 -0.57
C SER A 132 7.47 -5.98 0.25
N PHE A 133 8.46 -5.11 0.23
CA PHE A 133 8.41 -3.80 0.90
C PHE A 133 8.61 -2.70 -0.12
N LEU A 134 7.97 -1.56 0.12
CA LEU A 134 8.18 -0.36 -0.68
C LEU A 134 9.65 0.11 -0.60
N PRO A 135 10.21 0.62 -1.71
CA PRO A 135 11.51 1.27 -1.69
C PRO A 135 11.56 2.49 -0.78
N LYS A 136 10.47 3.27 -0.76
CA LYS A 136 10.28 4.40 0.17
C LYS A 136 9.69 3.92 1.50
N ARG A 137 9.86 4.73 2.55
CA ARG A 137 9.42 4.40 3.91
C ARG A 137 7.97 3.97 4.00
N CYS A 138 7.04 4.78 3.48
CA CYS A 138 5.63 4.47 3.42
C CYS A 138 5.02 5.00 2.12
N PHE A 139 3.79 4.61 1.81
CA PHE A 139 3.08 5.10 0.63
C PHE A 139 3.04 6.63 0.55
N GLU A 140 2.86 7.32 1.68
CA GLU A 140 2.80 8.79 1.69
C GLU A 140 4.07 9.47 1.18
N ASN A 141 5.23 8.81 1.20
CA ASN A 141 6.45 9.36 0.62
C ASN A 141 6.34 9.55 -0.90
N TYR A 142 5.49 8.78 -1.57
CA TYR A 142 5.17 8.97 -2.99
C TYR A 142 4.24 10.16 -3.24
N LEU A 143 3.66 10.74 -2.19
CA LEU A 143 2.73 11.86 -2.29
C LEU A 143 3.37 13.22 -1.98
N LEU A 144 4.64 13.23 -1.53
CA LEU A 144 5.40 14.43 -1.17
C LEU A 144 5.87 15.22 -2.40
N HIS A 145 4.93 15.67 -3.23
CA HIS A 145 5.21 16.51 -4.39
C HIS A 145 4.58 17.90 -4.19
N PRO A 146 5.37 18.98 -4.04
CA PRO A 146 4.86 20.31 -3.72
C PRO A 146 3.73 20.81 -4.64
N GLY A 147 3.86 20.60 -5.96
CA GLY A 147 2.83 21.00 -6.92
C GLY A 147 1.53 20.18 -6.81
N ALA A 148 1.61 18.90 -6.42
CA ALA A 148 0.43 18.05 -6.25
C ALA A 148 -0.31 18.44 -4.96
N ILE A 149 0.45 18.68 -3.90
CA ILE A 149 -0.06 19.17 -2.62
C ILE A 149 -0.75 20.53 -2.81
N GLU A 150 -0.15 21.44 -3.58
CA GLU A 150 -0.77 22.75 -3.88
C GLU A 150 -2.16 22.57 -4.50
N ILE A 151 -2.27 21.72 -5.53
CA ILE A 151 -3.55 21.45 -6.21
C ILE A 151 -4.58 20.95 -5.20
N VAL A 152 -4.23 19.94 -4.40
CA VAL A 152 -5.16 19.32 -3.46
C VAL A 152 -5.58 20.30 -2.35
N LEU A 153 -4.65 21.05 -1.76
CA LEU A 153 -4.96 21.99 -0.68
C LEU A 153 -5.78 23.20 -1.15
N ASN A 154 -5.53 23.70 -2.36
CA ASN A 154 -6.28 24.81 -2.92
C ASN A 154 -7.65 24.40 -3.45
N ALA A 155 -7.89 23.10 -3.68
CA ALA A 155 -9.21 22.59 -4.03
C ALA A 155 -10.16 22.48 -2.81
N GLN A 156 -9.65 22.47 -1.58
CA GLN A 156 -10.47 22.33 -0.37
C GLN A 156 -11.24 23.60 0.01
N ASP A 157 -10.67 24.77 -0.28
CA ASP A 157 -11.29 26.06 0.04
C ASP A 157 -10.79 27.15 -0.92
N SER A 158 -11.66 27.57 -1.84
CA SER A 158 -11.35 28.58 -2.85
C SER A 158 -11.40 30.02 -2.33
N LEU A 159 -11.88 30.24 -1.10
CA LEU A 159 -12.04 31.56 -0.49
C LEU A 159 -10.84 31.96 0.38
N LYS A 160 -10.04 31.00 0.85
CA LYS A 160 -8.78 31.29 1.57
C LYS A 160 -7.66 31.68 0.59
N GLU A 161 -6.67 32.43 1.09
CA GLU A 161 -5.46 32.77 0.34
C GLU A 161 -4.79 31.52 -0.24
N LYS A 162 -4.35 31.55 -1.50
CA LYS A 162 -3.75 30.37 -2.14
C LYS A 162 -2.44 29.97 -1.47
N ILE A 163 -2.33 28.69 -1.13
CA ILE A 163 -1.04 28.11 -0.76
C ILE A 163 -0.20 27.97 -2.03
N THR A 164 1.09 28.29 -1.94
CA THR A 164 2.00 28.24 -3.07
C THR A 164 2.94 27.03 -2.97
N GLN A 165 3.35 26.50 -4.12
CA GLN A 165 4.38 25.46 -4.21
C GLN A 165 5.66 25.84 -3.43
N SER A 166 6.07 27.10 -3.48
CA SER A 166 7.26 27.60 -2.78
C SER A 166 7.12 27.44 -1.26
N GLY A 167 5.99 27.88 -0.69
CA GLY A 167 5.71 27.73 0.74
C GLY A 167 5.68 26.27 1.19
N ILE A 168 5.07 25.40 0.38
CA ILE A 168 5.06 23.94 0.63
C ILE A 168 6.50 23.38 0.59
N THR A 169 7.29 23.78 -0.40
CA THR A 169 8.68 23.32 -0.55
C THR A 169 9.53 23.72 0.64
N THR A 170 9.42 24.98 1.09
CA THR A 170 10.10 25.46 2.31
C THR A 170 9.69 24.65 3.53
N LEU A 171 8.39 24.38 3.71
CA LEU A 171 7.89 23.60 4.84
C LEU A 171 8.42 22.16 4.83
N ILE A 172 8.33 21.47 3.69
CA ILE A 172 8.82 20.10 3.55
C ILE A 172 10.33 20.03 3.80
N THR A 173 11.09 20.97 3.22
CA THR A 173 12.55 21.02 3.41
C THR A 173 12.92 21.18 4.88
N ALA A 174 12.20 22.02 5.62
CA ALA A 174 12.42 22.22 7.06
C ALA A 174 12.15 20.96 7.91
N THR A 175 11.40 19.98 7.40
CA THR A 175 11.20 18.69 8.11
C THR A 175 12.40 17.74 8.01
N GLY A 176 13.30 17.93 7.04
CA GLY A 176 14.47 17.07 6.85
C GLY A 176 15.52 17.18 7.95
N ASP A 177 15.52 18.27 8.73
CA ASP A 177 16.43 18.47 9.87
C ASP A 177 15.79 18.03 11.21
N ASP A 178 14.54 17.59 11.21
CA ASP A 178 13.78 17.29 12.44
C ASP A 178 13.69 15.78 12.70
N ALA A 179 14.26 15.36 13.83
CA ALA A 179 14.30 13.98 14.33
C ALA A 179 12.93 13.31 14.43
N GLU A 180 11.85 14.09 14.53
CA GLU A 180 10.48 13.59 14.55
C GLU A 180 10.05 12.98 13.19
N TYR A 181 10.52 13.57 12.09
CA TYR A 181 10.13 13.22 10.73
C TYR A 181 11.21 12.36 10.06
N PHE A 182 12.47 12.62 10.39
CA PHE A 182 13.63 11.99 9.79
C PHE A 182 14.67 11.69 10.87
N LYS A 183 15.09 10.43 11.03
CA LYS A 183 16.22 10.05 11.91
C LYS A 183 17.44 9.68 11.06
N PRO A 184 18.12 10.67 10.46
CA PRO A 184 19.27 10.40 9.64
C PRO A 184 20.45 9.84 10.44
N LEU A 185 21.29 9.08 9.76
CA LEU A 185 22.68 8.89 10.18
C LEU A 185 23.53 10.14 9.85
N SER A 186 23.13 10.93 8.84
CA SER A 186 23.71 12.23 8.46
C SER A 186 22.66 13.13 7.79
N LYS A 187 22.80 14.47 7.87
CA LYS A 187 21.85 15.41 7.23
C LYS A 187 21.65 15.09 5.75
N ALA A 188 20.41 14.84 5.34
CA ALA A 188 20.03 14.61 3.95
C ALA A 188 19.15 15.77 3.45
N ALA A 189 19.49 16.32 2.29
CA ALA A 189 18.71 17.39 1.67
C ALA A 189 17.41 16.85 1.07
N PHE A 190 16.38 17.70 1.01
CA PHE A 190 15.12 17.39 0.34
C PHE A 190 15.36 16.93 -1.11
N GLY A 191 14.65 15.87 -1.54
CA GLY A 191 14.77 15.29 -2.87
C GLY A 191 16.02 14.45 -3.11
N THR A 192 16.86 14.24 -2.08
CA THR A 192 17.91 13.22 -2.13
C THR A 192 17.32 11.84 -1.89
N LEU A 193 17.97 10.80 -2.44
CA LEU A 193 17.52 9.41 -2.30
C LEU A 193 17.34 9.00 -0.83
N ASP A 194 18.28 9.38 0.05
CA ASP A 194 18.21 9.06 1.49
C ASP A 194 17.02 9.76 2.18
N TRP A 195 16.76 11.02 1.82
CA TRP A 195 15.61 11.75 2.33
C TRP A 195 14.30 11.09 1.87
N ASP A 196 14.14 10.88 0.56
CA ASP A 196 12.95 10.29 -0.06
C ASP A 196 12.63 8.90 0.52
N GLN A 197 13.66 8.11 0.80
CA GLN A 197 13.50 6.74 1.30
C GLN A 197 13.17 6.66 2.79
N ARG A 198 13.58 7.62 3.64
CA ARG A 198 13.49 7.45 5.11
C ARG A 198 12.64 8.51 5.83
N ILE A 199 12.28 9.62 5.18
CA ILE A 199 11.34 10.61 5.72
C ILE A 199 10.01 9.95 6.06
N ASN A 200 9.37 10.34 7.16
CA ASN A 200 8.00 9.92 7.46
C ASN A 200 7.00 10.79 6.69
N GLY A 201 6.61 10.36 5.48
CA GLY A 201 5.71 11.12 4.63
C GLY A 201 4.35 11.39 5.26
N ALA A 202 3.79 10.44 6.03
CA ALA A 202 2.52 10.62 6.70
C ALA A 202 2.54 11.79 7.69
N LYS A 203 3.61 11.92 8.49
CA LYS A 203 3.79 13.05 9.41
C LYS A 203 4.00 14.37 8.67
N VAL A 204 4.78 14.36 7.59
CA VAL A 204 5.00 15.56 6.77
C VAL A 204 3.66 16.05 6.19
N LEU A 205 2.85 15.15 5.63
CA LEU A 205 1.53 15.49 5.09
C LEU A 205 0.59 16.03 6.18
N LYS A 206 0.58 15.44 7.39
CA LYS A 206 -0.19 16.02 8.52
C LYS A 206 0.21 17.46 8.81
N LYS A 207 1.52 17.76 8.85
CA LYS A 207 2.03 19.13 9.07
C LYS A 207 1.66 20.08 7.94
N VAL A 208 1.71 19.60 6.70
CA VAL A 208 1.39 20.40 5.50
C VAL A 208 -0.11 20.69 5.41
N PHE A 209 -0.99 19.71 5.68
CA PHE A 209 -2.44 19.92 5.66
C PHE A 209 -2.94 20.84 6.79
N ALA A 210 -2.20 20.89 7.91
CA ALA A 210 -2.48 21.84 8.98
C ALA A 210 -2.35 23.31 8.53
N LEU A 211 -1.68 23.63 7.41
CA LEU A 211 -1.68 24.99 6.82
C LEU A 211 -3.09 25.48 6.43
N ARG A 212 -4.05 24.56 6.25
CA ARG A 212 -5.45 24.86 5.96
C ARG A 212 -6.39 24.62 7.14
N ASP A 213 -5.86 24.27 8.31
CA ASP A 213 -6.62 23.75 9.45
C ASP A 213 -7.39 22.46 9.11
N ILE A 214 -6.84 21.66 8.19
CA ILE A 214 -7.43 20.40 7.73
C ILE A 214 -6.63 19.24 8.33
N GLU A 215 -7.33 18.25 8.88
CA GLU A 215 -6.71 16.99 9.27
C GLU A 215 -6.41 16.13 8.04
N TYR A 216 -5.18 15.63 7.93
CA TYR A 216 -4.81 14.76 6.82
C TYR A 216 -5.48 13.38 6.95
N ASP A 217 -6.56 13.18 6.20
CA ASP A 217 -7.17 11.87 5.94
C ASP A 217 -6.42 11.11 4.83
N LYS A 218 -5.80 9.98 5.18
CA LYS A 218 -5.05 9.13 4.23
C LYS A 218 -5.92 8.54 3.12
N ALA A 219 -7.17 8.19 3.40
CA ALA A 219 -8.04 7.51 2.45
C ALA A 219 -8.67 8.49 1.46
N ILE A 220 -8.97 9.71 1.89
CA ILE A 220 -9.55 10.77 1.05
C ILE A 220 -8.45 11.54 0.35
N HIS A 221 -7.53 12.15 1.12
CA HIS A 221 -6.49 13.00 0.54
C HIS A 221 -5.39 12.20 -0.14
N GLY A 222 -5.10 10.98 0.32
CA GLY A 222 -4.12 10.11 -0.34
C GLY A 222 -4.50 9.76 -1.76
N VAL A 223 -5.80 9.54 -2.03
CA VAL A 223 -6.32 9.29 -3.38
C VAL A 223 -6.20 10.55 -4.24
N ALA A 224 -6.66 11.70 -3.74
CA ALA A 224 -6.56 12.97 -4.47
C ALA A 224 -5.11 13.37 -4.78
N LEU A 225 -4.19 13.15 -3.83
CA LEU A 225 -2.76 13.37 -4.03
C LEU A 225 -2.19 12.39 -5.05
N THR A 226 -2.61 11.13 -5.05
CA THR A 226 -2.17 10.15 -6.04
C THR A 226 -2.54 10.58 -7.45
N GLU A 227 -3.77 11.05 -7.66
CA GLU A 227 -4.21 11.59 -8.96
C GLU A 227 -3.37 12.80 -9.38
N ALA A 228 -3.18 13.75 -8.46
CA ALA A 228 -2.42 14.97 -8.74
C ALA A 228 -0.94 14.64 -9.05
N VAL A 229 -0.30 13.74 -8.30
CA VAL A 229 1.07 13.30 -8.57
C VAL A 229 1.16 12.59 -9.91
N LEU A 230 0.25 11.66 -10.23
CA LEU A 230 0.22 10.98 -11.53
C LEU A 230 0.04 11.97 -12.69
N SER A 231 -0.71 13.05 -12.51
CA SER A 231 -0.87 14.07 -13.56
C SER A 231 0.38 14.93 -13.81
N ILE A 232 1.27 15.05 -12.82
CA ILE A 232 2.45 15.92 -12.90
C ILE A 232 3.73 15.11 -13.15
N ILE A 233 3.94 14.05 -12.36
CA ILE A 233 5.15 13.23 -12.36
C ILE A 233 4.81 11.75 -12.17
N PRO A 234 4.26 11.08 -13.21
CA PRO A 234 3.92 9.66 -13.14
C PRO A 234 5.09 8.78 -12.67
N ALA A 235 6.30 9.12 -13.11
CA ALA A 235 7.54 8.42 -12.78
C ALA A 235 7.81 8.29 -11.27
N ASN A 236 7.18 9.11 -10.43
CA ASN A 236 7.30 8.96 -8.97
C ASN A 236 6.75 7.60 -8.51
N PHE A 237 5.78 7.02 -9.22
CA PHE A 237 5.22 5.68 -8.95
C PHE A 237 5.84 4.57 -9.80
N GLN A 238 6.97 4.78 -10.47
CA GLN A 238 7.61 3.75 -11.32
C GLN A 238 7.93 2.48 -10.51
N ASP A 239 8.39 2.63 -9.27
CA ASP A 239 8.68 1.53 -8.34
C ASP A 239 7.47 0.60 -8.13
N TRP A 240 6.26 1.17 -8.10
CA TRP A 240 5.02 0.40 -7.96
C TRP A 240 4.75 -0.44 -9.20
N ALA A 241 4.96 0.13 -10.40
CA ALA A 241 4.83 -0.65 -11.62
C ALA A 241 5.79 -1.86 -11.62
N GLU A 242 7.01 -1.71 -11.09
CA GLU A 242 7.98 -2.79 -10.96
C GLU A 242 7.61 -3.83 -9.90
N LEU A 243 7.19 -3.39 -8.70
CA LEU A 243 6.73 -4.28 -7.63
C LEU A 243 5.52 -5.11 -8.04
N LEU A 244 4.69 -4.57 -8.93
CA LEU A 244 3.48 -5.22 -9.40
C LEU A 244 3.75 -6.15 -10.60
N LYS A 245 4.92 -6.07 -11.29
CA LYS A 245 5.29 -6.95 -12.43
C LYS A 245 5.05 -8.45 -12.18
N PRO A 246 5.42 -9.04 -11.02
CA PRO A 246 5.18 -10.46 -10.76
C PRO A 246 3.70 -10.87 -10.81
N ALA A 247 2.78 -9.94 -10.52
CA ALA A 247 1.34 -10.16 -10.64
C ALA A 247 0.87 -10.29 -12.10
N TYR A 248 1.65 -9.76 -13.05
CA TYR A 248 1.38 -9.82 -14.50
C TYR A 248 2.12 -10.97 -15.20
N SER A 249 3.32 -11.33 -14.75
CA SER A 249 4.19 -12.30 -15.44
C SER A 249 3.83 -13.77 -15.19
N SER A 250 2.75 -14.04 -14.45
CA SER A 250 2.28 -15.41 -14.17
C SER A 250 1.20 -15.89 -15.16
N GLN A 251 1.23 -15.40 -16.41
CA GLN A 251 0.42 -15.91 -17.52
C GLN A 251 1.21 -16.95 -18.32
#